data_AF-A0A8K0MBL6-F1
#
_entry.id   AF-A0A8K0MBL6-F1
#
_cell.length_a   1.000
_cell.length_b   1.000
_cell.length_c   1.000
_cell.angle_alpha   90.00
_cell.angle_beta   90.00
_cell.angle_gamma   90.00
#
_symmetry.space_group_name_H-M   'P 1'
#
loop_
_entity.id
_entity.type
_entity.pdbx_description
1 polymer ?
#
loop_
_entity_poly.entity_id
_entity_poly.type
_entity_poly.pdbx_seq_one_letter_code
_entity_poly.pdbx_strand_id
1 'polypeptide(L)'
;MSTIINNTRVRNILDCPSTNVSDLIGCQGASGSIYSTTEGSFDQVLDDKDWDVPTMDAQPNDGATTVVHGYDIANFTDGAAVIPDYPLEVWANRESVNLSALALGPKSSTLERLVDNNLAPSSIFGLDYGSTSELYPRDGQLVIGGVNEARFDDNKTGEFDMWGADAPANCPLQVLISDFILTNEDGDHSLLPDEYSKLSACIDTIQNSFTLTDSMFAKFQEIGKHIDSDGKDFWPTTFPADRAPLMGSLTIRLSNGYTSVIPHYELINHQRGTDDQGKFAVTNNTRIAASVASGQSDLGANVPILGGVFLSQNYLKVDYETKKFWLSPQVANGTKTDKIATVCTQTDDADSEKTPAATQTPEPSSGTGMGV
;
A
#
# COMPACT_ATOMS: atom_id res chain seq x y z
N MET A 1 2.36 -3.33 2.65
CA MET A 1 2.91 -1.97 2.89
C MET A 1 1.85 -1.17 3.61
N SER A 2 2.18 -0.08 4.30
CA SER A 2 1.17 0.71 5.02
C SER A 2 1.56 2.18 5.09
N THR A 3 0.64 3.08 4.77
CA THR A 3 0.85 4.54 4.80
C THR A 3 0.50 5.14 6.16
N ILE A 4 0.14 4.30 7.14
CA ILE A 4 -0.25 4.73 8.49
C ILE A 4 0.81 4.36 9.53
N ILE A 5 1.52 3.23 9.35
CA ILE A 5 2.55 2.78 10.28
C ILE A 5 3.91 3.40 9.94
N ASN A 6 4.72 3.60 10.97
CA ASN A 6 6.03 4.23 10.87
C ASN A 6 7.17 3.24 11.07
N ASN A 7 6.90 2.07 11.66
CA ASN A 7 7.89 1.02 11.82
C ASN A 7 7.53 -0.21 11.01
N THR A 8 8.51 -0.74 10.27
CA THR A 8 8.29 -1.93 9.44
C THR A 8 8.14 -3.15 10.33
N ARG A 9 7.15 -3.98 10.00
CA ARG A 9 6.77 -5.16 10.78
C ARG A 9 6.97 -6.41 9.96
N VAL A 10 7.47 -7.45 10.61
CA VAL A 10 7.55 -8.80 10.05
C VAL A 10 6.94 -9.80 11.01
N ARG A 11 6.26 -10.81 10.47
CA ARG A 11 5.68 -11.90 11.24
C ARG A 11 6.76 -12.83 11.78
N ASN A 12 6.67 -13.20 13.05
CA ASN A 12 7.56 -14.15 13.70
C ASN A 12 7.30 -15.59 13.22
N ILE A 13 8.36 -16.38 13.06
CA ILE A 13 8.29 -17.81 12.71
C ILE A 13 7.44 -18.64 13.69
N LEU A 14 7.37 -18.25 14.96
CA LEU A 14 6.60 -18.94 16.00
C LEU A 14 5.08 -18.89 15.80
N ASP A 15 4.60 -18.00 14.92
CA ASP A 15 3.20 -17.90 14.54
C ASP A 15 2.78 -18.99 13.55
N CYS A 16 3.73 -19.64 12.89
CA CYS A 16 3.50 -20.76 11.98
C CYS A 16 4.07 -22.07 12.55
N PRO A 17 3.57 -22.58 13.71
CA PRO A 17 4.18 -23.69 14.43
C PRO A 17 3.93 -25.08 13.83
N SER A 18 3.28 -25.19 12.66
CA SER A 18 2.81 -26.48 12.17
C SER A 18 3.95 -27.41 11.77
N THR A 19 3.89 -28.66 12.23
CA THR A 19 4.78 -29.73 11.77
C THR A 19 4.33 -30.30 10.42
N ASN A 20 3.15 -29.93 9.93
CA ASN A 20 2.70 -30.25 8.58
C ASN A 20 3.25 -29.20 7.61
N VAL A 21 3.99 -29.67 6.62
CA VAL A 21 4.63 -28.83 5.60
C VAL A 21 3.61 -27.96 4.85
N SER A 22 2.42 -28.49 4.54
CA SER A 22 1.41 -27.74 3.78
C SER A 22 0.84 -26.58 4.60
N ASP A 23 0.58 -26.78 5.89
CA ASP A 23 0.06 -25.72 6.76
C ASP A 23 1.11 -24.63 7.01
N LEU A 24 2.38 -25.03 7.15
CA LEU A 24 3.51 -24.09 7.27
C LEU A 24 3.64 -23.23 6.01
N ILE A 25 3.62 -23.86 4.83
CA ILE A 25 3.66 -23.18 3.54
C ILE A 25 2.46 -22.24 3.39
N GLY A 26 1.26 -22.69 3.79
CA GLY A 26 0.05 -21.87 3.77
C GLY A 26 0.18 -20.62 4.65
N CYS A 27 0.70 -20.79 5.87
CA CYS A 27 0.93 -19.70 6.82
C CYS A 27 1.99 -18.70 6.33
N GLN A 28 3.09 -19.20 5.77
CA GLN A 28 4.13 -18.38 5.12
C GLN A 28 3.57 -17.60 3.94
N GLY A 29 2.86 -18.28 3.03
CA GLY A 29 2.25 -17.66 1.85
C GLY A 29 1.26 -16.55 2.21
N ALA A 30 0.43 -16.77 3.23
CA ALA A 30 -0.51 -15.76 3.72
C ALA A 30 0.16 -14.52 4.34
N SER A 31 1.39 -14.66 4.84
CA SER A 31 2.10 -13.59 5.58
C SER A 31 3.19 -12.88 4.77
N GLY A 32 3.40 -13.29 3.51
CA GLY A 32 4.54 -12.84 2.71
C GLY A 32 5.90 -13.39 3.21
N SER A 33 5.88 -14.56 3.84
CA SER A 33 6.94 -15.21 4.63
C SER A 33 6.91 -14.89 6.13
N ILE A 34 7.85 -15.49 6.87
CA ILE A 34 8.06 -15.37 8.31
C ILE A 34 9.52 -15.08 8.63
N TYR A 35 9.78 -14.51 9.80
CA TYR A 35 11.09 -14.05 10.24
C TYR A 35 11.53 -14.72 11.54
N SER A 36 12.81 -15.09 11.64
CA SER A 36 13.39 -15.75 12.81
C SER A 36 14.39 -14.81 13.49
N THR A 37 14.15 -14.48 14.76
CA THR A 37 15.07 -13.63 15.55
C THR A 37 16.30 -14.37 16.05
N THR A 38 16.35 -15.69 15.90
CA THR A 38 17.47 -16.53 16.37
C THR A 38 18.36 -17.04 15.24
N GLU A 39 17.90 -16.94 14.00
CA GLU A 39 18.62 -17.40 12.82
C GLU A 39 19.02 -16.19 11.98
N GLY A 40 20.21 -15.63 12.23
CA GLY A 40 20.73 -14.53 11.42
C GLY A 40 21.51 -13.49 12.21
N SER A 41 21.47 -12.25 11.70
CA SER A 41 22.15 -11.06 12.23
C SER A 41 21.27 -10.15 13.07
N PHE A 42 20.05 -10.58 13.41
CA PHE A 42 19.13 -9.78 14.20
C PHE A 42 19.76 -9.30 15.51
N ASP A 43 19.91 -7.99 15.66
CA ASP A 43 20.36 -7.34 16.88
C ASP A 43 19.16 -6.80 17.63
N GLN A 44 18.78 -7.49 18.71
CA GLN A 44 17.62 -7.14 19.50
C GLN A 44 17.91 -5.94 20.41
N VAL A 45 17.02 -4.96 20.38
CA VAL A 45 16.99 -3.88 21.36
C VAL A 45 16.28 -4.34 22.64
N LEU A 46 16.92 -4.14 23.80
CA LEU A 46 16.43 -4.61 25.10
C LEU A 46 15.63 -3.54 25.88
N ASP A 47 15.90 -2.26 25.64
CA ASP A 47 15.12 -1.12 26.16
C ASP A 47 14.65 -0.30 24.96
N ASP A 48 13.35 -0.15 24.79
CA ASP A 48 12.74 0.57 23.65
C ASP A 48 13.26 2.02 23.52
N LYS A 49 13.80 2.61 24.59
CA LYS A 49 14.42 3.94 24.54
C LYS A 49 15.72 3.99 23.75
N ASP A 50 16.36 2.84 23.58
CA ASP A 50 17.62 2.69 22.83
C ASP A 50 17.34 2.39 21.35
N TRP A 51 16.07 2.22 20.95
CA TRP A 51 15.70 2.01 19.56
C TRP A 51 15.65 3.33 18.80
N ASP A 52 16.70 3.60 18.01
CA ASP A 52 16.84 4.77 17.16
C ASP A 52 15.91 4.71 15.93
N VAL A 53 14.69 5.22 16.13
CA VAL A 53 13.67 5.42 15.10
C VAL A 53 12.96 6.77 15.30
N PRO A 54 12.43 7.41 14.23
CA PRO A 54 11.75 8.72 14.33
C PRO A 54 10.54 8.72 15.27
N THR A 55 9.87 7.57 15.33
CA THR A 55 8.76 7.31 16.24
C THR A 55 8.63 5.80 16.41
N MET A 56 8.18 5.40 17.58
CA MET A 56 7.70 4.05 17.83
C MET A 56 6.17 4.05 17.69
N ASP A 57 5.64 3.14 16.89
CA ASP A 57 4.21 2.96 16.73
C ASP A 57 3.58 2.43 18.03
N ALA A 58 2.28 2.68 18.20
CA ALA A 58 1.55 2.18 19.34
C ALA A 58 1.49 0.64 19.29
N GLN A 59 1.98 0.00 20.36
CA GLN A 59 1.99 -1.46 20.46
C GLN A 59 0.65 -1.99 20.97
N PRO A 60 0.22 -3.19 20.55
CA PRO A 60 -1.01 -3.80 21.04
C PRO A 60 -0.89 -4.08 22.55
N ASN A 61 -1.96 -3.78 23.29
CA ASN A 61 -2.07 -4.13 24.70
C ASN A 61 -3.20 -5.14 24.91
N ASP A 62 -3.16 -6.23 24.14
CA ASP A 62 -4.17 -7.29 24.14
C ASP A 62 -3.75 -8.51 25.00
N GLY A 63 -2.51 -8.53 25.49
CA GLY A 63 -1.93 -9.62 26.27
C GLY A 63 -1.64 -10.90 25.46
N ALA A 64 -1.90 -10.90 24.15
CA ALA A 64 -1.67 -12.02 23.24
C ALA A 64 -0.54 -11.72 22.26
N THR A 65 -0.31 -10.44 21.94
CA THR A 65 0.73 -10.00 21.02
C THR A 65 2.05 -9.76 21.76
N THR A 66 3.14 -10.31 21.21
CA THR A 66 4.49 -9.94 21.61
C THR A 66 5.16 -9.21 20.46
N VAL A 67 5.83 -8.10 20.76
CA VAL A 67 6.61 -7.33 19.78
C VAL A 67 8.04 -7.22 20.29
N VAL A 68 8.99 -7.50 19.41
CA VAL A 68 10.43 -7.34 19.66
C VAL A 68 10.98 -6.32 18.67
N HIS A 69 11.73 -5.36 19.18
CA HIS A 69 12.41 -4.34 18.37
C HIS A 69 13.86 -4.74 18.13
N GLY A 70 14.38 -4.38 16.96
CA GLY A 70 15.78 -4.61 16.65
C GLY A 70 16.19 -4.08 15.30
N TYR A 71 17.36 -4.51 14.89
CA TYR A 71 18.00 -4.17 13.64
C TYR A 71 18.40 -5.44 12.89
N ASP A 72 18.31 -5.39 11.57
CA ASP A 72 18.92 -6.40 10.70
C ASP A 72 19.26 -5.78 9.34
N ILE A 73 19.80 -6.58 8.42
CA ILE A 73 20.08 -6.15 7.06
C ILE A 73 18.80 -6.29 6.22
N ALA A 74 18.32 -5.19 5.65
CA ALA A 74 17.23 -5.20 4.68
C ALA A 74 17.75 -5.11 3.26
N ASN A 75 17.26 -5.97 2.36
CA ASN A 75 17.52 -5.89 0.93
C ASN A 75 16.19 -5.77 0.17
N PHE A 76 16.01 -4.65 -0.53
CA PHE A 76 14.73 -4.30 -1.17
C PHE A 76 14.65 -4.64 -2.66
N THR A 77 15.76 -5.00 -3.30
CA THR A 77 15.79 -5.24 -4.75
C THR A 77 16.75 -6.36 -5.12
N ASP A 78 16.68 -6.83 -6.36
CA ASP A 78 17.75 -7.67 -6.95
C ASP A 78 19.07 -6.88 -7.20
N GLY A 79 19.12 -5.60 -6.80
CA GLY A 79 20.25 -4.69 -6.92
C GLY A 79 20.79 -4.18 -5.56
N ALA A 80 21.61 -3.11 -5.58
CA ALA A 80 22.38 -2.64 -4.42
C ALA A 80 21.59 -1.87 -3.35
N ALA A 81 20.27 -2.04 -3.25
CA ALA A 81 19.44 -1.40 -2.22
C ALA A 81 19.48 -2.20 -0.90
N VAL A 82 20.69 -2.28 -0.32
CA VAL A 82 20.96 -2.94 0.96
C VAL A 82 21.09 -1.87 2.04
N ILE A 83 20.29 -1.97 3.09
CA ILE A 83 20.33 -1.09 4.25
C ILE A 83 20.87 -1.92 5.43
N PRO A 84 22.12 -1.66 5.88
CA PRO A 84 22.59 -2.20 7.14
C PRO A 84 21.81 -1.55 8.29
N ASP A 85 21.71 -2.26 9.43
CA ASP A 85 21.07 -1.77 10.64
C ASP A 85 19.66 -1.19 10.37
N TYR A 86 18.88 -1.89 9.55
CA TYR A 86 17.51 -1.53 9.22
C TYR A 86 16.60 -1.83 10.42
N PRO A 87 15.92 -0.82 11.00
CA PRO A 87 15.06 -1.01 12.14
C PRO A 87 13.75 -1.71 11.74
N LEU A 88 13.40 -2.78 12.45
CA LEU A 88 12.16 -3.52 12.25
C LEU A 88 11.57 -4.04 13.57
N GLU A 89 10.26 -4.26 13.55
CA GLU A 89 9.50 -4.93 14.59
C GLU A 89 9.24 -6.38 14.19
N VAL A 90 9.49 -7.33 15.10
CA VAL A 90 9.11 -8.72 14.92
C VAL A 90 7.89 -9.02 15.78
N TRP A 91 6.76 -9.24 15.12
CA TRP A 91 5.46 -9.45 15.76
C TRP A 91 5.14 -10.94 15.88
N ALA A 92 4.69 -11.35 17.06
CA ALA A 92 4.17 -12.70 17.30
C ALA A 92 2.73 -12.61 17.82
N ASN A 93 1.77 -12.98 16.97
CA ASN A 93 0.36 -13.23 17.31
C ASN A 93 -0.28 -14.17 16.29
N ARG A 94 -0.60 -15.39 16.72
CA ARG A 94 -1.19 -16.43 15.84
C ARG A 94 -2.55 -16.07 15.27
N GLU A 95 -3.34 -15.30 16.01
CA GLU A 95 -4.73 -14.99 15.65
C GLU A 95 -4.84 -13.72 14.79
N SER A 96 -3.75 -12.97 14.63
CA SER A 96 -3.73 -11.76 13.80
C SER A 96 -3.50 -12.09 12.33
N VAL A 97 -4.27 -11.45 11.46
CA VAL A 97 -4.28 -11.70 10.01
C VAL A 97 -3.39 -10.75 9.19
N ASN A 98 -2.82 -9.71 9.80
CA ASN A 98 -1.93 -8.73 9.15
C ASN A 98 -0.75 -8.36 10.07
N LEU A 99 0.34 -9.12 10.03
CA LEU A 99 1.51 -8.86 10.88
C LEU A 99 2.75 -8.36 10.14
N SER A 100 2.73 -8.41 8.81
CA SER A 100 3.84 -7.98 7.97
C SER A 100 3.45 -6.74 7.17
N ALA A 101 4.21 -5.66 7.32
CA ALA A 101 4.00 -4.45 6.54
C ALA A 101 5.27 -3.59 6.49
N LEU A 102 5.64 -3.16 5.28
CA LEU A 102 6.61 -2.08 5.09
C LEU A 102 5.99 -0.75 5.52
N ALA A 103 6.70 0.00 6.37
CA ALA A 103 6.24 1.29 6.85
C ALA A 103 6.46 2.40 5.81
N LEU A 104 5.40 3.13 5.49
CA LEU A 104 5.40 4.30 4.60
C LEU A 104 4.67 5.48 5.24
N GLY A 105 4.50 5.50 6.57
CA GLY A 105 3.87 6.58 7.31
C GLY A 105 4.70 7.87 7.39
N PRO A 106 4.14 8.95 7.97
CA PRO A 106 4.75 10.28 8.00
C PRO A 106 6.10 10.37 8.72
N LYS A 107 6.37 9.42 9.62
CA LYS A 107 7.62 9.29 10.37
C LYS A 107 8.26 7.92 10.11
N SER A 108 8.12 7.40 8.90
CA SER A 108 8.60 6.07 8.53
C SER A 108 10.12 5.96 8.69
N SER A 109 10.55 5.01 9.52
CA SER A 109 11.95 4.62 9.59
C SER A 109 12.45 4.03 8.27
N THR A 110 11.58 3.45 7.44
CA THR A 110 11.97 2.96 6.11
C THR A 110 12.36 4.10 5.19
N LEU A 111 11.51 5.12 5.09
CA LEU A 111 11.73 6.25 4.20
C LEU A 111 12.97 7.05 4.64
N GLU A 112 13.12 7.26 5.95
CA GLU A 112 14.30 7.91 6.52
C GLU A 112 15.58 7.13 6.19
N ARG A 113 15.64 5.82 6.50
CA ARG A 113 16.85 5.02 6.27
C ARG A 113 17.23 4.92 4.80
N LEU A 114 16.26 4.92 3.88
CA LEU A 114 16.54 4.98 2.44
C LEU A 114 17.20 6.31 2.04
N VAL A 115 16.78 7.43 2.63
CA VAL A 115 17.39 8.75 2.38
C VAL A 115 18.76 8.84 3.02
N ASP A 116 18.90 8.48 4.30
CA ASP A 116 20.16 8.55 5.06
C ASP A 116 21.28 7.71 4.42
N ASN A 117 20.93 6.57 3.83
CA ASN A 117 21.88 5.70 3.14
C ASN A 117 22.12 6.12 1.67
N ASN A 118 21.63 7.28 1.24
CA ASN A 118 21.74 7.79 -0.14
C ASN A 118 21.16 6.83 -1.20
N LEU A 119 20.17 6.01 -0.81
CA LEU A 119 19.46 5.10 -1.72
C LEU A 119 18.26 5.79 -2.39
N ALA A 120 17.73 6.85 -1.75
CA ALA A 120 16.72 7.72 -2.33
C ALA A 120 17.06 9.20 -2.07
N PRO A 121 16.76 10.10 -3.03
CA PRO A 121 17.03 11.54 -2.88
C PRO A 121 16.00 12.29 -2.03
N SER A 122 14.87 11.66 -1.68
CA SER A 122 13.86 12.21 -0.77
C SER A 122 12.95 11.10 -0.23
N SER A 123 12.15 11.42 0.79
CA SER A 123 11.13 10.53 1.38
C SER A 123 9.81 10.52 0.61
N ILE A 124 9.68 11.35 -0.43
CA ILE A 124 8.51 11.39 -1.32
C ILE A 124 8.40 10.05 -2.05
N PHE A 125 7.20 9.54 -2.25
CA PHE A 125 7.04 8.32 -3.03
C PHE A 125 5.83 8.33 -3.95
N GLY A 126 5.98 7.60 -5.04
CA GLY A 126 4.92 7.24 -5.97
C GLY A 126 4.60 5.76 -5.87
N LEU A 127 3.32 5.42 -5.89
CA LEU A 127 2.81 4.07 -5.75
C LEU A 127 1.80 3.76 -6.85
N ASP A 128 2.16 2.77 -7.65
CA ASP A 128 1.23 1.96 -8.43
C ASP A 128 1.00 0.67 -7.64
N TYR A 129 -0.19 0.48 -7.09
CA TYR A 129 -0.45 -0.66 -6.17
C TYR A 129 -0.42 -2.03 -6.87
N GLY A 130 -0.60 -2.07 -8.19
CA GLY A 130 -0.86 -3.32 -8.90
C GLY A 130 -2.34 -3.72 -8.84
N SER A 131 -2.64 -4.93 -9.28
CA SER A 131 -3.97 -5.53 -9.21
C SER A 131 -3.85 -6.97 -8.78
N THR A 132 -4.73 -7.37 -7.87
CA THR A 132 -4.91 -8.76 -7.48
C THR A 132 -6.12 -9.38 -8.17
N SER A 133 -6.66 -8.77 -9.24
CA SER A 133 -7.75 -9.35 -10.03
C SER A 133 -7.37 -10.75 -10.53
N GLU A 134 -8.32 -11.67 -10.48
CA GLU A 134 -8.17 -12.99 -11.10
C GLU A 134 -8.00 -12.90 -12.62
N LEU A 135 -8.72 -11.97 -13.27
CA LEU A 135 -8.76 -11.87 -14.72
C LEU A 135 -7.64 -10.98 -15.28
N TYR A 136 -7.24 -9.96 -14.53
CA TYR A 136 -6.25 -8.98 -14.97
C TYR A 136 -5.21 -8.68 -13.87
N PRO A 137 -4.50 -9.70 -13.35
CA PRO A 137 -3.50 -9.49 -12.32
C PRO A 137 -2.35 -8.62 -12.87
N ARG A 138 -1.78 -7.80 -12.00
CA ARG A 138 -0.74 -6.85 -12.38
C ARG A 138 0.18 -6.55 -11.22
N ASP A 139 1.49 -6.62 -11.46
CA ASP A 139 2.47 -6.20 -10.48
C ASP A 139 2.42 -4.67 -10.27
N GLY A 140 2.57 -4.27 -9.01
CA GLY A 140 2.70 -2.88 -8.60
C GLY A 140 4.14 -2.37 -8.75
N GLN A 141 4.32 -1.09 -8.44
CA GLN A 141 5.62 -0.44 -8.35
C GLN A 141 5.58 0.65 -7.28
N LEU A 142 6.53 0.58 -6.34
CA LEU A 142 6.84 1.64 -5.40
C LEU A 142 8.11 2.36 -5.85
N VAL A 143 8.04 3.67 -5.98
CA VAL A 143 9.19 4.53 -6.33
C VAL A 143 9.44 5.46 -5.17
N ILE A 144 10.55 5.28 -4.44
CA ILE A 144 10.97 6.19 -3.38
C ILE A 144 11.89 7.26 -3.96
N GLY A 145 11.68 8.51 -3.54
CA GLY A 145 12.36 9.70 -4.07
C GLY A 145 11.86 10.13 -5.45
N GLY A 146 10.65 9.72 -5.88
CA GLY A 146 10.17 10.03 -7.22
C GLY A 146 8.80 9.45 -7.56
N VAL A 147 8.47 9.51 -8.85
CA VAL A 147 7.26 8.91 -9.45
C VAL A 147 7.61 8.26 -10.79
N ASN A 148 6.75 7.38 -11.28
CA ASN A 148 6.85 6.85 -12.64
C ASN A 148 5.80 7.50 -13.54
N GLU A 149 6.23 8.42 -14.40
CA GLU A 149 5.37 9.19 -15.32
C GLU A 149 4.67 8.31 -16.36
N ALA A 150 5.11 7.06 -16.53
CA ALA A 150 4.47 6.11 -17.43
C ALA A 150 3.17 5.51 -16.85
N ARG A 151 2.92 5.65 -15.54
CA ARG A 151 1.90 4.89 -14.80
C ARG A 151 0.67 5.71 -14.38
N PHE A 152 0.60 6.98 -14.75
CA PHE A 152 -0.52 7.87 -14.41
C PHE A 152 -0.86 8.85 -15.53
N ASP A 153 -2.04 9.48 -15.42
CA ASP A 153 -2.50 10.54 -16.33
C ASP A 153 -2.33 11.91 -15.67
N ASP A 154 -1.26 12.62 -16.02
CA ASP A 154 -0.91 13.91 -15.43
C ASP A 154 -2.03 14.96 -15.58
N ASN A 155 -2.83 14.87 -16.65
CA ASN A 155 -3.93 15.80 -16.89
C ASN A 155 -5.17 15.56 -15.99
N LYS A 156 -5.17 14.46 -15.23
CA LYS A 156 -6.27 14.04 -14.35
C LYS A 156 -5.84 13.93 -12.90
N THR A 157 -4.71 14.52 -12.55
CA THR A 157 -4.23 14.58 -11.17
C THR A 157 -5.16 15.43 -10.31
N GLY A 158 -5.63 14.85 -9.19
CA GLY A 158 -6.31 15.56 -8.12
C GLY A 158 -5.39 15.66 -6.90
N GLU A 159 -5.15 16.89 -6.43
CA GLU A 159 -4.38 17.14 -5.21
C GLU A 159 -5.29 17.19 -3.97
N PHE A 160 -4.74 16.73 -2.84
CA PHE A 160 -5.42 16.65 -1.55
C PHE A 160 -4.46 17.08 -0.44
N ASP A 161 -5.01 17.79 0.55
CA ASP A 161 -4.31 18.07 1.80
C ASP A 161 -4.43 16.86 2.75
N MET A 162 -3.32 16.49 3.40
CA MET A 162 -3.31 15.44 4.41
C MET A 162 -4.05 15.89 5.68
N TRP A 163 -4.65 14.94 6.39
CA TRP A 163 -5.45 15.17 7.62
C TRP A 163 -6.63 16.13 7.46
N GLY A 164 -6.97 16.56 6.24
CA GLY A 164 -7.95 17.62 5.99
C GLY A 164 -9.42 17.18 5.97
N ALA A 165 -9.71 15.88 6.11
CA ALA A 165 -11.07 15.35 6.03
C ALA A 165 -11.65 14.94 7.41
N ASP A 166 -10.89 15.10 8.50
CA ASP A 166 -11.31 14.74 9.86
C ASP A 166 -11.86 13.29 9.97
N ALA A 167 -11.23 12.35 9.26
CA ALA A 167 -11.58 10.93 9.33
C ALA A 167 -11.47 10.41 10.77
N PRO A 168 -12.32 9.45 11.20
CA PRO A 168 -12.41 8.98 12.58
C PRO A 168 -11.18 8.19 13.08
N ALA A 169 -10.10 8.16 12.28
CA ALA A 169 -8.86 7.48 12.60
C ALA A 169 -7.64 8.34 12.25
N ASN A 170 -6.53 8.07 12.93
CA ASN A 170 -5.26 8.74 12.69
C ASN A 170 -4.59 8.21 11.41
N CYS A 171 -5.05 8.71 10.26
CA CYS A 171 -4.54 8.41 8.93
C CYS A 171 -4.12 9.71 8.24
N PRO A 172 -2.94 9.81 7.62
CA PRO A 172 -2.53 11.02 6.92
C PRO A 172 -3.27 11.23 5.59
N LEU A 173 -3.54 10.15 4.85
CA LEU A 173 -4.15 10.19 3.52
C LEU A 173 -5.67 10.10 3.65
N GLN A 174 -6.33 11.23 3.87
CA GLN A 174 -7.78 11.27 4.07
C GLN A 174 -8.48 11.94 2.89
N VAL A 175 -9.65 11.41 2.54
CA VAL A 175 -10.50 11.98 1.50
C VAL A 175 -11.94 12.07 2.00
N LEU A 176 -12.70 13.01 1.43
CA LEU A 176 -14.13 13.16 1.71
C LEU A 176 -14.94 12.62 0.54
N ILE A 177 -15.53 11.44 0.71
CA ILE A 177 -16.40 10.78 -0.26
C ILE A 177 -17.74 11.52 -0.29
N SER A 178 -18.16 11.92 -1.48
CA SER A 178 -19.48 12.50 -1.74
C SER A 178 -20.49 11.49 -2.29
N ASP A 179 -20.01 10.41 -2.91
CA ASP A 179 -20.88 9.33 -3.35
C ASP A 179 -20.11 8.01 -3.53
N PHE A 180 -20.82 6.90 -3.37
CA PHE A 180 -20.28 5.55 -3.45
C PHE A 180 -21.32 4.65 -4.14
N ILE A 181 -21.23 4.52 -5.46
CA ILE A 181 -22.30 3.98 -6.31
C ILE A 181 -21.92 2.60 -6.80
N LEU A 182 -22.71 1.59 -6.43
CA LEU A 182 -22.64 0.25 -7.02
C LEU A 182 -23.60 0.18 -8.20
N THR A 183 -23.10 -0.17 -9.38
CA THR A 183 -23.93 -0.37 -10.58
C THR A 183 -24.29 -1.83 -10.72
N ASN A 184 -25.52 -2.15 -11.13
CA ASN A 184 -25.91 -3.51 -11.51
C ASN A 184 -26.92 -3.47 -12.68
N GLU A 185 -27.51 -4.63 -13.01
CA GLU A 185 -28.50 -4.73 -14.10
C GLU A 185 -29.76 -3.85 -13.87
N ASP A 186 -30.09 -3.56 -12.62
CA ASP A 186 -31.24 -2.73 -12.23
C ASP A 186 -30.92 -1.21 -12.21
N GLY A 187 -29.64 -0.83 -12.33
CA GLY A 187 -29.18 0.56 -12.39
C GLY A 187 -28.11 0.92 -11.35
N ASP A 188 -28.07 2.20 -11.00
CA ASP A 188 -27.09 2.78 -10.08
C ASP A 188 -27.66 2.84 -8.65
N HIS A 189 -26.90 2.31 -7.68
CA HIS A 189 -27.31 2.25 -6.27
C HIS A 189 -26.27 2.93 -5.38
N SER A 190 -26.61 4.05 -4.76
CA SER A 190 -25.73 4.68 -3.77
C SER A 190 -25.72 3.88 -2.47
N LEU A 191 -24.53 3.58 -1.96
CA LEU A 191 -24.33 2.94 -0.66
C LEU A 191 -24.38 3.93 0.50
N LEU A 192 -24.29 5.23 0.24
CA LEU A 192 -24.43 6.25 1.29
C LEU A 192 -25.87 6.27 1.83
N PRO A 193 -26.08 6.63 3.11
CA PRO A 193 -27.41 6.60 3.72
C PRO A 193 -28.38 7.59 3.05
N ASP A 194 -27.90 8.76 2.62
CA ASP A 194 -28.65 9.79 1.90
C ASP A 194 -27.78 10.57 0.90
N GLU A 195 -28.40 11.36 0.03
CA GLU A 195 -27.75 12.07 -1.09
C GLU A 195 -26.86 13.26 -0.68
N TYR A 196 -26.97 13.75 0.56
CA TYR A 196 -26.18 14.86 1.09
C TYR A 196 -25.09 14.41 2.05
N SER A 197 -25.13 13.15 2.47
CA SER A 197 -24.13 12.55 3.33
C SER A 197 -22.77 12.62 2.68
N LYS A 198 -21.79 13.07 3.48
CA LYS A 198 -20.37 12.98 3.13
C LYS A 198 -19.69 12.08 4.13
N LEU A 199 -18.77 11.28 3.63
CA LEU A 199 -18.08 10.28 4.43
C LEU A 199 -16.58 10.48 4.34
N SER A 200 -15.95 10.76 5.47
CA SER A 200 -14.50 10.79 5.56
C SER A 200 -13.95 9.37 5.52
N ALA A 201 -12.96 9.14 4.66
CA ALA A 201 -12.33 7.84 4.49
C ALA A 201 -10.81 7.96 4.50
N CYS A 202 -10.16 6.90 4.96
CA CYS A 202 -8.72 6.74 4.94
C CYS A 202 -8.30 6.03 3.65
N ILE A 203 -7.20 6.45 3.04
CA ILE A 203 -6.50 5.66 2.02
C ILE A 203 -5.35 4.96 2.72
N ASP A 204 -5.36 3.63 2.71
CA ASP A 204 -4.27 2.84 3.28
C ASP A 204 -3.97 1.61 2.43
N THR A 205 -2.69 1.26 2.40
CA THR A 205 -2.12 0.19 1.57
C THR A 205 -2.05 -1.14 2.29
N ILE A 206 -2.38 -1.20 3.58
CA ILE A 206 -2.27 -2.45 4.37
C ILE A 206 -3.40 -3.43 4.07
N GLN A 207 -4.59 -2.92 3.74
CA GLN A 207 -5.75 -3.73 3.40
C GLN A 207 -5.98 -3.71 1.89
N ASN A 208 -6.18 -4.89 1.31
CA ASN A 208 -6.50 -4.99 -0.11
C ASN A 208 -7.96 -4.57 -0.38
N SER A 209 -8.89 -4.93 0.49
CA SER A 209 -10.33 -4.63 0.34
C SER A 209 -10.68 -3.21 0.80
N PHE A 210 -11.89 -2.77 0.46
CA PHE A 210 -12.53 -1.66 1.15
C PHE A 210 -12.97 -2.07 2.54
N THR A 211 -12.91 -1.14 3.49
CA THR A 211 -13.72 -1.21 4.72
C THR A 211 -14.82 -0.17 4.59
N LEU A 212 -16.07 -0.59 4.71
CA LEU A 212 -17.26 0.26 4.66
C LEU A 212 -17.84 0.43 6.06
N THR A 213 -18.68 1.45 6.27
CA THR A 213 -19.51 1.50 7.47
C THR A 213 -20.50 0.34 7.48
N ASP A 214 -20.95 -0.09 8.67
CA ASP A 214 -21.97 -1.12 8.81
C ASP A 214 -23.22 -0.86 7.94
N SER A 215 -23.68 0.39 7.87
CA SER A 215 -24.84 0.77 7.05
C SER A 215 -24.60 0.64 5.55
N MET A 216 -23.41 1.02 5.07
CA MET A 216 -23.06 0.89 3.65
C MET A 216 -22.88 -0.58 3.27
N PHE A 217 -22.27 -1.37 4.17
CA PHE A 217 -22.06 -2.79 3.95
C PHE A 217 -23.38 -3.56 3.97
N ALA A 218 -24.31 -3.22 4.86
CA ALA A 218 -25.65 -3.81 4.86
C ALA A 218 -26.39 -3.53 3.54
N LYS A 219 -26.31 -2.31 3.00
CA LYS A 219 -26.86 -1.98 1.66
C LYS A 219 -26.18 -2.77 0.55
N PHE A 220 -24.85 -2.90 0.60
CA PHE A 220 -24.11 -3.73 -0.36
C PHE A 220 -24.60 -5.19 -0.34
N GLN A 221 -24.76 -5.76 0.86
CA GLN A 221 -25.28 -7.11 1.04
C GLN A 221 -26.72 -7.25 0.54
N GLU A 222 -27.58 -6.27 0.77
CA GLU A 222 -28.95 -6.24 0.26
C GLU A 222 -28.99 -6.27 -1.27
N ILE A 223 -28.18 -5.43 -1.93
CA ILE A 223 -28.06 -5.39 -3.40
C ILE A 223 -27.53 -6.73 -3.93
N GLY A 224 -26.50 -7.29 -3.30
CA GLY A 224 -25.96 -8.62 -3.60
C GLY A 224 -26.87 -9.78 -3.17
N LYS A 225 -28.05 -9.50 -2.60
CA LYS A 225 -29.02 -10.46 -2.06
C LYS A 225 -28.40 -11.48 -1.11
N HIS A 226 -27.45 -11.07 -0.28
CA HIS A 226 -26.86 -11.92 0.76
C HIS A 226 -27.95 -12.39 1.73
N ILE A 227 -27.96 -13.68 2.06
CA ILE A 227 -28.95 -14.30 2.96
C ILE A 227 -28.26 -15.21 3.96
N ASP A 228 -28.89 -15.41 5.12
CA ASP A 228 -28.34 -16.27 6.19
C ASP A 228 -28.02 -17.71 5.73
N SER A 229 -28.76 -18.22 4.73
CA SER A 229 -28.55 -19.56 4.16
C SER A 229 -27.37 -19.64 3.18
N ASP A 230 -26.72 -18.52 2.84
CA ASP A 230 -25.43 -18.57 2.14
C ASP A 230 -24.38 -19.31 2.98
N GLY A 231 -24.63 -19.42 4.29
CA GLY A 231 -24.05 -20.39 5.20
C GLY A 231 -23.25 -19.71 6.29
N LYS A 232 -23.45 -20.15 7.54
CA LYS A 232 -22.71 -19.64 8.72
C LYS A 232 -21.19 -19.88 8.63
N ASP A 233 -20.79 -20.81 7.76
CA ASP A 233 -19.39 -21.16 7.50
C ASP A 233 -18.72 -20.22 6.48
N PHE A 234 -19.46 -19.28 5.88
CA PHE A 234 -18.94 -18.36 4.89
C PHE A 234 -18.90 -16.93 5.43
N TRP A 235 -17.92 -16.17 4.95
CA TRP A 235 -17.73 -14.79 5.33
C TRP A 235 -18.89 -13.93 4.81
N PRO A 236 -19.29 -12.86 5.54
CA PRO A 236 -20.34 -11.93 5.11
C PRO A 236 -20.11 -11.26 3.74
N THR A 237 -18.90 -11.40 3.20
CA THR A 237 -18.43 -10.85 1.93
C THR A 237 -18.51 -11.86 0.78
N THR A 238 -18.95 -13.09 1.05
CA THR A 238 -18.98 -14.22 0.11
C THR A 238 -20.40 -14.51 -0.34
N PHE A 239 -20.60 -14.68 -1.66
CA PHE A 239 -21.90 -14.92 -2.27
C PHE A 239 -21.85 -16.16 -3.17
N PRO A 240 -22.99 -16.82 -3.46
CA PRO A 240 -23.10 -17.74 -4.58
C PRO A 240 -22.68 -17.07 -5.91
N ALA A 241 -21.97 -17.81 -6.77
CA ALA A 241 -21.39 -17.25 -7.99
C ALA A 241 -22.43 -16.71 -8.99
N ASP A 242 -23.66 -17.22 -8.97
CA ASP A 242 -24.77 -16.74 -9.80
C ASP A 242 -25.23 -15.32 -9.45
N ARG A 243 -24.79 -14.75 -8.32
CA ARG A 243 -25.07 -13.38 -7.91
C ARG A 243 -24.08 -12.34 -8.42
N ALA A 244 -23.01 -12.76 -9.11
CA ALA A 244 -22.03 -11.83 -9.67
C ALA A 244 -22.65 -10.67 -10.50
N PRO A 245 -23.70 -10.89 -11.34
CA PRO A 245 -24.33 -9.80 -12.11
C PRO A 245 -25.01 -8.71 -11.26
N LEU A 246 -25.31 -9.00 -9.98
CA LEU A 246 -25.91 -8.03 -9.05
C LEU A 246 -24.90 -7.01 -8.53
N MET A 247 -23.61 -7.22 -8.80
CA MET A 247 -22.50 -6.39 -8.31
C MET A 247 -21.59 -6.02 -9.48
N GLY A 248 -21.95 -5.01 -10.26
CA GLY A 248 -21.17 -4.55 -11.42
C GLY A 248 -19.94 -3.75 -11.03
N SER A 249 -19.93 -2.46 -11.37
CA SER A 249 -18.82 -1.54 -11.07
C SER A 249 -19.11 -0.71 -9.83
N LEU A 250 -18.06 -0.24 -9.17
CA LEU A 250 -18.16 0.64 -8.01
C LEU A 250 -17.54 1.99 -8.33
N THR A 251 -18.36 3.04 -8.40
CA THR A 251 -17.89 4.40 -8.64
C THR A 251 -17.78 5.16 -7.33
N ILE A 252 -16.60 5.70 -7.05
CA ILE A 252 -16.32 6.50 -5.87
C ILE A 252 -16.10 7.94 -6.32
N ARG A 253 -16.94 8.84 -5.82
CA ARG A 253 -16.83 10.28 -6.07
C ARG A 253 -16.33 10.97 -4.83
N LEU A 254 -15.27 11.76 -4.97
CA LEU A 254 -14.70 12.57 -3.91
C LEU A 254 -15.24 14.01 -4.02
N SER A 255 -15.27 14.71 -2.89
CA SER A 255 -15.87 16.05 -2.78
C SER A 255 -15.14 17.12 -3.60
N ASN A 256 -13.90 16.88 -4.04
CA ASN A 256 -13.17 17.76 -4.96
C ASN A 256 -13.47 17.47 -6.44
N GLY A 257 -14.38 16.54 -6.74
CA GLY A 257 -14.74 16.13 -8.09
C GLY A 257 -13.93 14.96 -8.65
N TYR A 258 -12.87 14.52 -7.97
CA TYR A 258 -12.11 13.35 -8.37
C TYR A 258 -13.01 12.11 -8.33
N THR A 259 -12.97 11.29 -9.38
CA THR A 259 -13.81 10.10 -9.51
C THR A 259 -12.93 8.91 -9.89
N SER A 260 -13.11 7.80 -9.17
CA SER A 260 -12.50 6.52 -9.50
C SER A 260 -13.57 5.47 -9.74
N VAL A 261 -13.37 4.59 -10.73
CA VAL A 261 -14.30 3.52 -11.07
C VAL A 261 -13.57 2.19 -10.88
N ILE A 262 -14.07 1.38 -9.97
CA ILE A 262 -13.59 0.02 -9.73
C ILE A 262 -14.40 -0.91 -10.62
N PRO A 263 -13.76 -1.58 -11.58
CA PRO A 263 -14.47 -2.49 -12.47
C PRO A 263 -14.87 -3.77 -11.73
N HIS A 264 -15.90 -4.46 -12.25
CA HIS A 264 -16.41 -5.71 -11.71
C HIS A 264 -15.32 -6.75 -11.42
N TYR A 265 -14.37 -6.92 -12.36
CA TYR A 265 -13.30 -7.92 -12.26
C TYR A 265 -12.29 -7.64 -11.13
N GLU A 266 -12.24 -6.42 -10.61
CA GLU A 266 -11.39 -6.05 -9.49
C GLU A 266 -12.17 -6.15 -8.17
N LEU A 267 -13.44 -5.73 -8.20
CA LEU A 267 -14.34 -5.75 -7.06
C LEU A 267 -14.75 -7.17 -6.65
N ILE A 268 -15.00 -8.05 -7.61
CA ILE A 268 -15.54 -9.39 -7.42
C ILE A 268 -14.57 -10.41 -8.02
N ASN A 269 -14.16 -11.38 -7.22
CA ASN A 269 -13.36 -12.52 -7.66
C ASN A 269 -14.04 -13.81 -7.20
N HIS A 270 -13.62 -14.97 -7.73
CA HIS A 270 -13.97 -16.22 -7.05
C HIS A 270 -13.40 -16.22 -5.62
N GLN A 271 -13.93 -17.06 -4.75
CA GLN A 271 -13.35 -17.21 -3.42
C GLN A 271 -11.92 -17.75 -3.55
N ARG A 272 -10.97 -16.99 -2.98
CA ARG A 272 -9.54 -17.24 -3.05
C ARG A 272 -8.93 -17.42 -1.67
N GLY A 273 -7.76 -18.03 -1.65
CA GLY A 273 -6.96 -18.23 -0.46
C GLY A 273 -5.59 -18.76 -0.84
N THR A 274 -4.83 -19.20 0.16
CA THR A 274 -3.54 -19.84 -0.07
C THR A 274 -3.75 -21.32 -0.41
N ASP A 275 -3.18 -21.80 -1.52
CA ASP A 275 -3.17 -23.21 -1.88
C ASP A 275 -2.11 -24.01 -1.10
N ASP A 276 -2.00 -25.31 -1.38
CA ASP A 276 -1.04 -26.20 -0.73
C ASP A 276 0.43 -25.90 -1.09
N GLN A 277 0.68 -25.00 -2.04
CA GLN A 277 1.98 -24.49 -2.45
C GLN A 277 2.27 -23.07 -1.92
N GLY A 278 1.38 -22.50 -1.11
CA GLY A 278 1.59 -21.17 -0.54
C GLY A 278 1.22 -20.05 -1.52
N LYS A 279 0.58 -20.37 -2.64
CA LYS A 279 0.20 -19.41 -3.67
C LYS A 279 -1.23 -18.96 -3.49
N PHE A 280 -1.48 -17.69 -3.83
CA PHE A 280 -2.82 -17.16 -3.85
C PHE A 280 -3.60 -17.70 -5.05
N ALA A 281 -4.63 -18.50 -4.81
CA ALA A 281 -5.36 -19.23 -5.84
C ALA A 281 -6.86 -19.31 -5.53
N VAL A 282 -7.65 -19.69 -6.53
CA VAL A 282 -9.09 -19.96 -6.37
C VAL A 282 -9.26 -21.24 -5.54
N THR A 283 -9.92 -21.11 -4.39
CA THR A 283 -10.21 -22.23 -3.47
C THR A 283 -11.64 -22.73 -3.60
N ASN A 284 -12.55 -21.90 -4.12
CA ASN A 284 -13.93 -22.28 -4.42
C ASN A 284 -14.49 -21.46 -5.58
N ASN A 285 -14.79 -22.12 -6.70
CA ASN A 285 -15.33 -21.50 -7.91
C ASN A 285 -16.87 -21.43 -7.95
N THR A 286 -17.56 -22.03 -6.97
CA THR A 286 -19.03 -21.93 -6.84
C THR A 286 -19.46 -20.70 -6.04
N ARG A 287 -18.48 -19.98 -5.51
CA ARG A 287 -18.64 -18.79 -4.68
C ARG A 287 -17.79 -17.66 -5.23
N ILE A 288 -18.27 -16.44 -5.02
CA ILE A 288 -17.53 -15.21 -5.27
C ILE A 288 -17.29 -14.50 -3.94
N ALA A 289 -16.17 -13.79 -3.84
CA ALA A 289 -15.83 -12.93 -2.74
C ALA A 289 -15.78 -11.48 -3.24
N ALA A 290 -16.50 -10.60 -2.56
CA ALA A 290 -16.44 -9.17 -2.82
C ALA A 290 -15.29 -8.55 -2.01
N SER A 291 -14.53 -7.66 -2.64
CA SER A 291 -13.42 -6.93 -2.02
C SER A 291 -13.90 -5.78 -1.12
N VAL A 292 -14.97 -5.98 -0.36
CA VAL A 292 -15.54 -5.04 0.60
C VAL A 292 -15.74 -5.74 1.94
N ALA A 293 -15.52 -5.05 3.04
CA ALA A 293 -15.70 -5.55 4.40
C ALA A 293 -16.36 -4.48 5.28
N SER A 294 -16.71 -4.83 6.52
CA SER A 294 -17.19 -3.91 7.56
C SER A 294 -16.69 -4.33 8.94
N GLY A 295 -16.90 -3.47 9.94
CA GLY A 295 -16.55 -3.75 11.34
C GLY A 295 -15.18 -3.22 11.74
N GLN A 296 -14.40 -4.05 12.45
CA GLN A 296 -13.10 -3.66 13.00
C GLN A 296 -12.00 -3.70 11.94
N SER A 297 -11.22 -2.63 11.87
CA SER A 297 -10.02 -2.52 11.05
C SER A 297 -8.81 -2.15 11.92
N ASP A 298 -7.62 -2.13 11.33
CA ASP A 298 -6.39 -1.64 11.99
C ASP A 298 -6.48 -0.16 12.40
N LEU A 299 -7.39 0.59 11.78
CA LEU A 299 -7.64 2.00 12.09
C LEU A 299 -8.78 2.22 13.09
N GLY A 300 -9.46 1.15 13.51
CA GLY A 300 -10.61 1.22 14.42
C GLY A 300 -11.87 0.58 13.85
N ALA A 301 -12.91 0.54 14.68
CA ALA A 301 -14.23 0.08 14.27
C ALA A 301 -14.92 1.10 13.36
N ASN A 302 -15.56 0.63 12.29
CA ASN A 302 -16.41 1.45 11.43
C ASN A 302 -15.69 2.65 10.77
N VAL A 303 -14.38 2.53 10.55
CA VAL A 303 -13.58 3.50 9.80
C VAL A 303 -13.59 3.11 8.33
N PRO A 304 -14.11 3.95 7.42
CA PRO A 304 -14.05 3.67 6.00
C PRO A 304 -12.61 3.69 5.48
N ILE A 305 -12.19 2.63 4.79
CA ILE A 305 -10.85 2.50 4.21
C ILE A 305 -10.97 2.22 2.72
N LEU A 306 -10.24 3.01 1.93
CA LEU A 306 -10.00 2.80 0.50
C LEU A 306 -8.68 2.06 0.34
N GLY A 307 -8.76 0.73 0.20
CA GLY A 307 -7.62 -0.17 0.18
C GLY A 307 -6.99 -0.40 -1.19
N GLY A 308 -6.26 -1.51 -1.31
CA GLY A 308 -5.58 -1.95 -2.53
C GLY A 308 -6.44 -2.00 -3.79
N VAL A 309 -7.71 -2.39 -3.69
CA VAL A 309 -8.64 -2.41 -4.82
C VAL A 309 -8.96 -0.99 -5.31
N PHE A 310 -9.05 0.01 -4.42
CA PHE A 310 -9.11 1.41 -4.84
C PHE A 310 -7.80 1.82 -5.53
N LEU A 311 -6.67 1.54 -4.90
CA LEU A 311 -5.35 1.92 -5.40
C LEU A 311 -4.95 1.17 -6.68
N SER A 312 -5.58 0.04 -7.01
CA SER A 312 -5.36 -0.65 -8.27
C SER A 312 -5.78 0.20 -9.49
N GLN A 313 -6.72 1.12 -9.27
CA GLN A 313 -7.27 2.04 -10.28
C GLN A 313 -6.66 3.44 -10.19
N ASN A 314 -5.82 3.72 -9.19
CA ASN A 314 -5.27 5.04 -8.93
C ASN A 314 -3.76 4.98 -8.64
N TYR A 315 -2.99 5.81 -9.34
CA TYR A 315 -1.63 6.11 -8.92
C TYR A 315 -1.66 7.10 -7.76
N LEU A 316 -0.87 6.84 -6.73
CA LEU A 316 -0.76 7.68 -5.53
C LEU A 316 0.63 8.29 -5.45
N LYS A 317 0.75 9.61 -5.27
CA LYS A 317 2.00 10.23 -4.80
C LYS A 317 1.78 10.84 -3.42
N VAL A 318 2.74 10.64 -2.53
CA VAL A 318 2.71 11.14 -1.16
C VAL A 318 3.92 12.04 -0.90
N ASP A 319 3.65 13.19 -0.28
CA ASP A 319 4.65 14.16 0.17
C ASP A 319 4.28 14.65 1.59
N TYR A 320 4.91 14.05 2.58
CA TYR A 320 4.64 14.36 3.99
C TYR A 320 5.18 15.72 4.41
N GLU A 321 6.23 16.22 3.76
CA GLU A 321 6.84 17.51 4.09
C GLU A 321 5.91 18.67 3.71
N THR A 322 5.33 18.61 2.52
CA THR A 322 4.33 19.59 2.07
C THR A 322 2.92 19.28 2.55
N LYS A 323 2.73 18.16 3.26
CA LYS A 323 1.44 17.66 3.79
C LYS A 323 0.40 17.47 2.68
N LYS A 324 0.86 17.01 1.51
CA LYS A 324 0.03 16.86 0.32
C LYS A 324 0.21 15.48 -0.31
N PHE A 325 -0.87 14.95 -0.83
CA PHE A 325 -0.82 13.80 -1.70
C PHE A 325 -1.68 14.07 -2.92
N TRP A 326 -1.45 13.32 -3.98
CA TRP A 326 -2.34 13.36 -5.13
C TRP A 326 -2.68 11.97 -5.63
N LEU A 327 -3.84 11.91 -6.27
CA LEU A 327 -4.32 10.74 -7.00
C LEU A 327 -4.43 11.08 -8.47
N SER A 328 -4.13 10.13 -9.32
CA SER A 328 -4.42 10.18 -10.75
C SER A 328 -4.88 8.80 -11.20
N PRO A 329 -5.77 8.68 -12.20
CA PRO A 329 -6.11 7.39 -12.77
C PRO A 329 -4.84 6.61 -13.14
N GLN A 330 -4.77 5.36 -12.71
CA GLN A 330 -3.68 4.48 -13.09
C GLN A 330 -3.73 4.29 -14.61
N VAL A 331 -2.59 4.50 -15.28
CA VAL A 331 -2.46 4.32 -16.73
C VAL A 331 -1.70 3.05 -17.00
N ALA A 332 -2.46 2.03 -17.41
CA ALA A 332 -2.08 0.85 -18.19
C ALA A 332 -0.91 -0.02 -17.68
N ASN A 333 -1.24 -1.29 -17.42
CA ASN A 333 -0.55 -2.57 -17.69
C ASN A 333 0.87 -2.58 -18.34
N GLY A 334 1.82 -1.73 -17.95
CA GLY A 334 3.17 -1.74 -18.51
C GLY A 334 3.25 -1.48 -20.02
N THR A 335 2.25 -0.83 -20.62
CA THR A 335 2.25 -0.57 -22.08
C THR A 335 3.15 0.59 -22.48
N LYS A 336 3.48 1.46 -21.53
CA LYS A 336 4.50 2.50 -21.67
C LYS A 336 5.77 2.04 -20.97
N THR A 337 6.91 2.32 -21.58
CA THR A 337 8.21 2.13 -20.93
C THR A 337 8.29 3.00 -19.69
N ASP A 338 8.74 2.42 -18.58
CA ASP A 338 8.92 3.12 -17.32
C ASP A 338 9.78 4.38 -17.51
N LYS A 339 9.34 5.48 -16.90
CA LYS A 339 10.02 6.77 -16.91
C LYS A 339 10.00 7.34 -15.50
N ILE A 340 11.04 7.01 -14.75
CA ILE A 340 11.20 7.48 -13.37
C ILE A 340 11.61 8.95 -13.38
N ALA A 341 10.78 9.79 -12.79
CA ALA A 341 11.08 11.18 -12.51
C ALA A 341 11.45 11.31 -11.03
N THR A 342 12.69 11.75 -10.79
CA THR A 342 13.20 11.99 -9.45
C THR A 342 12.63 13.29 -8.87
N VAL A 343 12.22 13.25 -7.60
CA VAL A 343 11.81 14.41 -6.83
C VAL A 343 12.81 14.58 -5.70
N CYS A 344 13.57 15.67 -5.74
CA CYS A 344 14.52 16.01 -4.67
C CYS A 344 13.81 16.90 -3.65
N THR A 345 14.14 16.72 -2.37
CA THR A 345 13.79 17.71 -1.37
C THR A 345 14.55 19.00 -1.71
N GLN A 346 13.88 20.15 -1.75
CA GLN A 346 14.61 21.42 -1.85
C GLN A 346 15.40 21.59 -0.57
N THR A 347 16.68 21.22 -0.58
CA THR A 347 17.63 21.80 0.36
C THR A 347 17.73 23.27 0.02
N ASP A 348 17.25 24.14 0.91
CA ASP A 348 17.71 25.52 1.01
C ASP A 348 19.23 25.48 1.21
N ASP A 349 19.99 25.35 0.11
CA ASP A 349 21.36 25.80 -0.10
C ASP A 349 21.98 25.11 -1.33
N ALA A 350 21.85 25.76 -2.48
CA ALA A 350 22.85 25.70 -3.55
C ALA A 350 22.88 27.02 -4.33
N ASP A 351 22.85 28.15 -3.62
CA ASP A 351 23.45 29.38 -4.14
C ASP A 351 24.97 29.29 -3.88
N SER A 352 25.64 28.50 -4.73
CA SER A 352 27.07 28.63 -4.92
C SER A 352 27.35 28.48 -6.40
N GLU A 353 27.13 29.60 -7.08
CA GLU A 353 27.76 29.98 -8.34
C GLU A 353 29.21 29.44 -8.39
N LYS A 354 29.40 28.30 -9.07
CA LYS A 354 30.72 27.91 -9.57
C LYS A 354 30.76 28.18 -11.07
N THR A 355 31.32 29.35 -11.35
CA THR A 355 31.92 29.76 -12.62
C THR A 355 32.60 28.58 -13.35
N PRO A 356 32.42 28.43 -14.68
CA PRO A 356 33.07 27.35 -15.42
C PRO A 356 34.57 27.60 -15.50
N ALA A 357 35.37 26.68 -14.96
CA ALA A 357 36.79 26.62 -15.27
C ALA A 357 36.95 26.07 -16.70
N ALA A 358 37.30 26.95 -17.64
CA ALA A 358 37.64 26.58 -19.01
C ALA A 358 38.91 25.71 -19.01
N THR A 359 38.78 24.47 -19.47
CA THR A 359 39.91 23.60 -19.83
C THR A 359 40.59 24.17 -21.07
N GLN A 360 41.77 24.77 -20.90
CA GLN A 360 42.65 25.12 -22.02
C GLN A 360 43.37 23.87 -22.51
N THR A 361 43.05 23.46 -23.74
CA THR A 361 43.81 22.47 -24.52
C THR A 361 45.06 23.18 -25.10
N PRO A 362 46.29 22.67 -24.87
CA PRO A 362 47.46 23.21 -25.56
C PRO A 362 47.51 22.71 -27.01
N GLU A 363 47.59 23.67 -27.92
CA GLU A 363 47.78 23.51 -29.36
C GLU A 363 49.24 23.07 -29.68
N PRO A 364 49.48 22.15 -30.62
CA PRO A 364 50.84 21.77 -30.99
C PRO A 364 51.44 22.80 -31.97
N SER A 365 52.47 23.51 -31.50
CA SER A 365 53.28 24.40 -32.34
C SER A 365 54.15 23.59 -33.31
N SER A 366 53.89 23.78 -34.59
CA SER A 366 54.75 23.40 -35.70
C SER A 366 55.88 24.43 -35.85
N GLY A 367 57.13 23.97 -35.77
CA GLY A 367 58.33 24.76 -36.01
C GLY A 367 59.28 24.02 -36.95
N THR A 368 59.23 24.38 -38.23
CA THR A 368 60.16 23.94 -39.28
C THR A 368 61.38 24.88 -39.30
N GLY A 369 62.61 24.35 -39.35
CA GLY A 369 63.70 25.01 -40.12
C GLY A 369 65.13 25.06 -39.56
N MET A 370 65.99 24.18 -40.12
CA MET A 370 67.34 24.40 -40.69
C MET A 370 68.65 24.48 -39.85
N GLY A 371 69.65 23.74 -40.36
CA GLY A 371 71.12 23.84 -40.15
C GLY A 371 71.70 22.53 -39.59
N VAL A 372 72.49 21.70 -40.29
CA VAL A 372 73.57 21.90 -41.28
C VAL A 372 73.52 20.78 -42.34
#